data_AF-A0A5D4RY87-F1
#
_entry.id   AF-A0A5D4RY87-F1
#
_cell.length_a   1.000
_cell.length_b   1.000
_cell.length_c   1.000
_cell.angle_alpha   90.00
_cell.angle_beta   90.00
_cell.angle_gamma   90.00
#
_symmetry.space_group_name_H-M   'P 1'
#
loop_
_entity.id
_entity.type
_entity.pdbx_description
1 polymer ?
#
loop_
_entity_poly.entity_id
_entity_poly.type
_entity_poly.pdbx_seq_one_letter_code
_entity_poly.pdbx_strand_id
1 'polypeptide(L)'
;MNYSLPSKLDYQTAQETIQKFEKRESEIKHLNNILGSLLKSFQLTQFKINKKNKEVIFSGVIDNKLVIGQSKCKERDVFEAVIGKVIAVKRALKQDTKEIEKFVESLPEIKYFNLDLSKISSVRHTSTGATDLYSNVYIKDKK
;
A
#
# COMPACT_ATOMS: atom_id res chain seq x y z
N MET A 1 5.74 -26.65 -28.60
CA MET A 1 6.01 -26.18 -27.23
C MET A 1 5.13 -26.98 -26.29
N ASN A 2 5.70 -27.75 -25.36
CA ASN A 2 4.93 -28.48 -24.35
C ASN A 2 4.51 -27.50 -23.26
N TYR A 3 3.22 -27.16 -23.19
CA TYR A 3 2.67 -26.44 -22.05
C TYR A 3 2.29 -27.47 -20.99
N SER A 4 3.07 -27.52 -19.91
CA SER A 4 2.67 -28.28 -18.72
C SER A 4 1.52 -27.55 -18.03
N LEU A 5 0.41 -28.24 -17.82
CA LEU A 5 -0.69 -27.71 -17.01
C LEU A 5 -0.18 -27.41 -15.59
N PRO A 6 -0.55 -26.26 -14.99
CA PRO A 6 -0.16 -25.93 -13.63
C PRO A 6 -0.64 -27.00 -12.65
N SER A 7 0.17 -27.31 -11.65
CA SER A 7 -0.20 -28.26 -10.61
C SER A 7 -1.23 -27.65 -9.65
N LYS A 8 -1.97 -28.51 -8.93
CA LYS A 8 -2.86 -28.07 -7.84
C LYS A 8 -2.13 -27.18 -6.82
N LEU A 9 -0.85 -27.45 -6.57
CA LEU A 9 0.00 -26.69 -5.66
C LEU A 9 0.27 -25.27 -6.20
N ASP A 10 0.45 -25.13 -7.51
CA ASP A 10 0.62 -23.82 -8.16
C ASP A 10 -0.64 -22.97 -8.03
N TYR A 11 -1.82 -23.57 -8.21
CA TYR A 11 -3.10 -22.89 -8.01
C TYR A 11 -3.31 -22.44 -6.55
N GLN A 12 -2.99 -23.29 -5.58
CA GLN A 12 -3.11 -22.94 -4.16
C GLN A 12 -2.15 -21.79 -3.78
N THR A 13 -0.92 -21.85 -4.26
CA THR A 13 0.08 -20.79 -4.03
C THR A 13 -0.35 -19.47 -4.65
N ALA A 14 -0.91 -19.51 -5.86
CA ALA A 14 -1.45 -18.33 -6.53
C ALA A 14 -2.64 -17.75 -5.74
N GLN A 15 -3.54 -18.60 -5.25
CA GLN A 15 -4.70 -18.16 -4.46
C GLN A 15 -4.29 -17.51 -3.13
N GLU A 16 -3.35 -18.09 -2.40
CA GLU A 16 -2.81 -17.49 -1.16
C GLU A 16 -2.14 -16.13 -1.45
N THR A 17 -1.46 -16.02 -2.59
CA THR A 17 -0.80 -14.78 -3.01
C THR A 17 -1.82 -13.68 -3.29
N ILE A 18 -2.90 -14.00 -4.01
CA ILE A 18 -4.00 -13.07 -4.30
C ILE A 18 -4.63 -12.60 -2.99
N GLN A 19 -4.98 -13.51 -2.08
CA GLN A 19 -5.62 -13.15 -0.80
C GLN A 19 -4.74 -12.21 0.04
N LYS A 20 -3.43 -12.44 0.06
CA LYS A 20 -2.49 -11.57 0.78
C LYS A 20 -2.37 -10.19 0.13
N PHE A 21 -2.37 -10.13 -1.20
CA PHE A 21 -2.38 -8.89 -1.94
C PHE A 21 -3.66 -8.07 -1.68
N GLU A 22 -4.83 -8.70 -1.81
CA GLU A 22 -6.13 -8.05 -1.53
C GLU A 22 -6.22 -7.55 -0.09
N LYS A 23 -5.76 -8.36 0.87
CA LYS A 23 -5.66 -7.93 2.27
C LYS A 23 -4.78 -6.69 2.40
N ARG A 24 -3.61 -6.68 1.76
CA ARG A 24 -2.68 -5.55 1.80
C ARG A 24 -3.29 -4.28 1.21
N GLU A 25 -3.99 -4.37 0.07
CA GLU A 25 -4.70 -3.23 -0.51
C GLU A 25 -5.76 -2.68 0.45
N SER A 26 -6.51 -3.56 1.11
CA SER A 26 -7.50 -3.17 2.13
C SER A 26 -6.85 -2.45 3.32
N GLU A 27 -5.70 -2.92 3.79
CA GLU A 27 -4.93 -2.26 4.86
C GLU A 27 -4.47 -0.86 4.45
N ILE A 28 -3.91 -0.71 3.25
CA ILE A 28 -3.48 0.60 2.73
C ILE A 28 -4.66 1.56 2.57
N LYS A 29 -5.82 1.06 2.09
CA LYS A 29 -7.06 1.85 2.01
C LYS A 29 -7.52 2.31 3.38
N HIS A 30 -7.50 1.41 4.37
CA HIS A 30 -7.83 1.74 5.75
C HIS A 30 -6.89 2.82 6.33
N LEU A 31 -5.58 2.68 6.11
CA LEU A 31 -4.59 3.67 6.56
C LEU A 31 -4.76 5.03 5.88
N ASN A 32 -5.13 5.07 4.60
CA ASN A 32 -5.48 6.33 3.92
C ASN A 32 -6.71 7.00 4.54
N ASN A 33 -7.72 6.22 4.94
CA ASN A 33 -8.89 6.77 5.65
C ASN A 33 -8.51 7.34 7.02
N ILE A 34 -7.66 6.63 7.79
CA ILE A 34 -7.11 7.13 9.05
C ILE A 34 -6.36 8.45 8.81
N LEU A 35 -5.47 8.47 7.82
CA LEU A 35 -4.70 9.67 7.47
C LEU A 35 -5.62 10.84 7.15
N GLY A 36 -6.61 10.62 6.27
CA GLY A 36 -7.58 11.65 5.91
C GLY A 36 -8.35 12.17 7.12
N SER A 37 -8.74 11.28 8.06
CA SER A 37 -9.41 11.69 9.29
C SER A 37 -8.50 12.52 10.20
N LEU A 38 -7.23 12.13 10.36
CA LEU A 38 -6.27 12.88 11.18
C LEU A 38 -5.98 14.27 10.59
N LEU A 39 -5.86 14.37 9.27
CA LEU A 39 -5.55 15.65 8.62
C LEU A 39 -6.67 16.69 8.73
N LYS A 40 -7.91 16.28 8.99
CA LYS A 40 -9.05 17.20 9.22
C LYS A 40 -8.88 18.09 10.45
N SER A 41 -8.07 17.70 11.43
CA SER A 41 -7.81 18.53 12.61
C SER A 41 -6.85 19.69 12.34
N PHE A 42 -6.28 19.79 11.14
CA PHE A 42 -5.27 20.78 10.80
C PHE A 42 -5.83 21.85 9.87
N GLN A 43 -5.43 23.10 10.10
CA GLN A 43 -5.72 24.22 9.22
C GLN A 43 -4.82 24.21 7.98
N LEU A 44 -3.56 23.82 8.17
CA LEU A 44 -2.54 23.72 7.12
C LEU A 44 -1.74 22.44 7.32
N THR A 45 -1.37 21.78 6.23
CA THR A 45 -0.62 20.52 6.25
C THR A 45 0.39 20.46 5.12
N GLN A 46 1.60 19.96 5.39
CA GLN A 46 2.63 19.74 4.39
C GLN A 46 3.41 18.46 4.70
N PHE A 47 3.79 17.74 3.64
CA PHE A 47 4.62 16.56 3.73
C PHE A 47 5.87 16.70 2.88
N LYS A 48 7.01 16.27 3.42
CA LYS A 48 8.26 16.07 2.68
C LYS A 48 8.62 14.59 2.74
N ILE A 49 8.69 13.94 1.59
CA ILE A 49 8.93 12.50 1.47
C ILE A 49 10.31 12.27 0.85
N ASN A 50 11.17 11.56 1.55
CA ASN A 50 12.48 11.13 1.06
C ASN A 50 12.51 9.61 0.92
N LYS A 51 12.24 9.12 -0.29
CA LYS A 51 12.23 7.68 -0.60
C LYS A 51 13.60 7.03 -0.40
N LYS A 52 14.69 7.76 -0.70
CA LYS A 52 16.07 7.25 -0.56
C LYS A 52 16.41 6.97 0.91
N ASN A 53 16.01 7.88 1.80
CA ASN A 53 16.24 7.74 3.24
C ASN A 53 15.10 7.03 3.98
N LYS A 54 14.08 6.55 3.26
CA LYS A 54 12.86 5.93 3.78
C LYS A 54 12.20 6.78 4.88
N GLU A 55 12.04 8.06 4.61
CA GLU A 55 11.68 9.07 5.60
C GLU A 55 10.51 9.95 5.14
N VAL A 56 9.66 10.31 6.09
CA VAL A 56 8.57 11.29 5.91
C VAL A 56 8.65 12.31 7.03
N ILE A 57 8.67 13.58 6.66
CA ILE A 57 8.54 14.72 7.58
C ILE A 57 7.17 15.35 7.31
N PHE A 58 6.40 15.55 8.38
CA PHE A 58 5.11 16.23 8.38
C PHE A 58 5.22 17.54 9.15
N SER A 59 4.63 18.58 8.61
CA SER A 59 4.36 19.82 9.33
C SER A 59 2.87 20.17 9.18
N GLY A 60 2.26 20.66 10.26
CA GLY A 60 0.88 21.10 10.22
C GLY A 60 0.59 22.16 11.27
N VAL A 61 -0.50 22.91 11.06
CA VAL A 61 -0.98 23.92 12.00
C VAL A 61 -2.30 23.46 12.62
N ILE A 62 -2.34 23.36 13.94
CA ILE A 62 -3.52 23.03 14.75
C ILE A 62 -3.60 24.01 15.91
N ASP A 63 -4.77 24.58 16.17
CA ASP A 63 -4.97 25.62 17.20
C ASP A 63 -3.93 26.77 17.12
N ASN A 64 -3.64 27.24 15.90
CA ASN A 64 -2.62 28.25 15.58
C ASN A 64 -1.19 27.89 16.01
N LYS A 65 -0.92 26.62 16.30
CA LYS A 65 0.41 26.10 16.65
C LYS A 65 0.96 25.23 15.54
N LEU A 66 2.20 25.49 15.16
CA LEU A 66 2.96 24.61 14.29
C LEU A 66 3.34 23.34 15.06
N VAL A 67 2.98 22.19 14.52
CA VAL A 67 3.45 20.88 14.99
C VAL A 67 4.20 20.18 13.87
N ILE A 68 5.20 19.41 14.26
CA ILE A 68 6.08 18.69 13.35
C ILE A 68 6.16 17.25 13.83
N GLY A 69 6.14 16.33 12.88
CA GLY A 69 6.33 14.90 13.15
C GLY A 69 7.16 14.26 12.06
N GLN A 70 7.86 13.19 12.42
CA GLN A 70 8.79 12.51 11.53
C GLN A 70 8.63 11.00 11.68
N SER A 71 8.63 10.32 10.54
CA SER A 71 8.75 8.86 10.46
C SER A 71 10.00 8.51 9.66
N LYS A 72 10.72 7.48 10.09
CA LYS A 72 11.84 6.91 9.37
C LYS A 72 11.82 5.40 9.53
N CYS A 73 11.85 4.68 8.41
CA CYS A 73 11.91 3.23 8.41
C CYS A 73 13.33 2.74 8.77
N LYS A 74 13.43 1.51 9.28
CA LYS A 74 14.73 0.85 9.48
C LYS A 74 15.31 0.43 8.13
N GLU A 75 16.59 0.08 8.12
CA GLU A 75 17.31 -0.29 6.90
C GLU A 75 16.62 -1.44 6.14
N ARG A 76 16.14 -2.44 6.88
CA ARG A 76 15.47 -3.63 6.32
C ARG A 76 13.98 -3.44 6.00
N ASP A 77 13.38 -2.31 6.36
CA ASP A 77 11.94 -2.11 6.20
C ASP A 77 11.59 -1.72 4.76
N VAL A 78 10.43 -2.16 4.29
CA VAL A 78 9.82 -1.70 3.04
C VAL A 78 9.26 -0.31 3.26
N PHE A 79 9.66 0.63 2.41
CA PHE A 79 9.14 1.98 2.48
C PHE A 79 7.77 2.07 1.81
N GLU A 80 6.73 2.23 2.63
CA GLU A 80 5.39 2.59 2.19
C GLU A 80 5.04 4.01 2.67
N ALA A 81 4.75 4.89 1.72
CA ALA A 81 4.56 6.31 1.99
C ALA A 81 3.33 6.57 2.86
N VAL A 82 2.24 5.81 2.68
CA VAL A 82 1.01 5.99 3.47
C VAL A 82 1.27 5.69 4.95
N ILE A 83 1.97 4.59 5.24
CA ILE A 83 2.33 4.20 6.61
C ILE A 83 3.21 5.27 7.24
N GLY A 84 4.26 5.72 6.54
CA GLY A 84 5.15 6.78 7.02
C GLY A 84 4.40 8.08 7.32
N LYS A 85 3.46 8.49 6.46
CA LYS A 85 2.62 9.68 6.68
C LYS A 85 1.76 9.55 7.95
N VAL A 86 1.09 8.42 8.15
CA VAL A 86 0.25 8.20 9.35
C VAL A 86 1.10 8.27 10.61
N ILE A 87 2.27 7.61 10.63
CA ILE A 87 3.20 7.64 11.76
C ILE A 87 3.67 9.07 12.03
N ALA A 88 4.06 9.82 10.99
CA ALA A 88 4.53 11.19 11.14
C ALA A 88 3.44 12.10 11.72
N VAL A 89 2.19 12.00 11.24
CA VAL A 89 1.06 12.79 11.77
C VAL A 89 0.74 12.41 13.21
N LYS A 90 0.65 11.12 13.53
CA LYS A 90 0.41 10.65 14.90
C LYS A 90 1.48 11.14 15.88
N ARG A 91 2.76 11.12 15.48
CA ARG A 91 3.87 11.66 16.28
C ARG A 91 3.75 13.16 16.50
N ALA A 92 3.35 13.92 15.48
CA ALA A 92 3.08 15.36 15.62
C ALA A 92 1.96 15.65 16.63
N LEU A 93 0.96 14.78 16.67
CA LEU A 93 -0.16 14.82 17.63
C LEU A 93 0.15 14.16 18.99
N LYS A 94 1.38 13.67 19.21
CA LYS A 94 1.78 12.91 20.41
C LYS A 94 0.90 11.68 20.69
N GLN A 95 0.40 11.02 19.65
CA GLN A 95 -0.40 9.80 19.72
C GLN A 95 0.45 8.55 19.55
N ASP A 96 -0.02 7.41 20.06
CA ASP A 96 0.67 6.13 19.94
C ASP A 96 0.71 5.61 18.49
N THR A 97 1.89 5.15 18.06
CA THR A 97 2.18 4.63 16.71
C THR A 97 2.33 3.12 16.64
N LYS A 98 2.35 2.41 17.77
CA LYS A 98 2.63 0.96 17.81
C LYS A 98 1.73 0.13 16.89
N GLU A 99 0.44 0.44 16.83
CA GLU A 99 -0.49 -0.28 15.95
C GLU A 99 -0.21 -0.06 14.47
N ILE A 100 0.23 1.14 14.10
CA ILE A 100 0.53 1.49 12.70
C ILE A 100 1.87 0.90 12.28
N GLU A 101 2.83 0.84 13.20
CA GLU A 101 4.15 0.26 12.95
C GLU A 101 4.08 -1.25 12.63
N LYS A 102 3.01 -1.96 13.06
CA LYS A 102 2.77 -3.37 12.68
C LYS A 102 2.52 -3.57 11.18
N PHE A 103 2.12 -2.52 10.44
CA PHE A 103 1.90 -2.60 9.00
C PHE A 103 3.20 -2.42 8.19
N VAL A 104 4.31 -2.05 8.86
CA VAL A 104 5.63 -1.96 8.23
C VAL A 104 6.15 -3.37 7.99
N GLU A 105 6.46 -3.68 6.74
CA GLU A 105 7.04 -4.96 6.35
C GLU A 105 8.56 -4.88 6.44
N SER A 106 9.25 -5.94 6.90
CA SER A 106 10.71 -6.01 6.98
C SER A 106 11.27 -7.15 6.12
N LEU A 107 12.40 -6.92 5.43
CA LEU A 107 13.14 -7.95 4.70
C LEU A 107 13.88 -8.89 5.67
N PRO A 108 13.93 -10.23 5.41
CA PRO A 108 13.56 -10.90 4.16
C PRO A 108 12.13 -11.47 4.16
N GLU A 109 11.22 -11.02 5.04
CA GLU A 109 9.86 -11.59 5.16
C GLU A 109 8.99 -11.37 3.90
N ILE A 110 9.48 -10.58 2.94
CA ILE A 110 9.02 -10.59 1.56
C ILE A 110 9.49 -11.90 0.88
N LYS A 111 8.85 -13.02 1.24
CA LYS A 111 8.80 -14.25 0.41
C LYS A 111 7.72 -14.16 -0.67
N TYR A 112 7.29 -12.97 -1.01
CA TYR A 112 6.46 -12.72 -2.18
C TYR A 112 7.41 -12.33 -3.31
N PHE A 113 7.05 -12.55 -4.56
CA PHE A 113 7.83 -12.09 -5.73
C PHE A 113 9.01 -12.99 -6.13
N ASN A 114 8.64 -14.17 -6.64
CA ASN A 114 9.17 -14.63 -7.93
C ASN A 114 8.11 -15.45 -8.69
N LEU A 115 6.85 -15.00 -8.64
CA LEU A 115 5.83 -15.48 -9.57
C LEU A 115 5.90 -14.59 -10.80
N ASP A 116 6.54 -15.11 -11.84
CA ASP A 116 6.55 -14.54 -13.18
C ASP A 116 5.09 -14.53 -13.72
N LEU A 117 4.40 -13.41 -13.53
CA LEU A 117 3.01 -13.19 -13.95
C LEU A 117 2.82 -13.34 -15.46
N SER A 118 3.89 -13.29 -16.26
CA SER A 118 3.82 -13.57 -17.70
C SER A 118 3.39 -15.01 -18.00
N LYS A 119 3.60 -15.94 -17.05
CA LYS A 119 3.18 -17.35 -17.14
C LYS A 119 1.72 -17.59 -16.76
N ILE A 120 1.03 -16.61 -16.15
CA ILE A 120 -0.37 -16.74 -15.70
C ILE A 120 -1.37 -16.22 -16.76
N SER A 121 -0.87 -15.77 -17.92
CA SER A 121 -1.68 -15.16 -19.00
C SER A 121 -2.58 -16.12 -19.80
N SER A 122 -2.79 -17.37 -19.36
CA SER A 122 -3.59 -18.37 -20.09
C SER A 122 -4.96 -18.70 -19.49
N VAL A 123 -5.44 -18.00 -18.46
CA VAL A 123 -6.84 -18.16 -18.00
C VAL A 123 -7.75 -17.24 -18.80
N ARG A 124 -7.98 -17.57 -20.09
CA ARG A 124 -9.09 -17.01 -20.88
C ARG A 124 -10.33 -17.88 -20.71
N HIS A 125 -11.36 -17.24 -20.15
CA HIS A 125 -12.80 -17.48 -20.37
C HIS A 125 -13.34 -18.92 -20.32
N THR A 126 -13.88 -19.32 -19.17
CA THR A 126 -15.18 -20.01 -19.08
C THR A 126 -15.77 -19.83 -17.69
N SER A 127 -16.55 -18.78 -17.48
CA SER A 127 -17.79 -18.82 -16.70
C SER A 127 -18.53 -17.52 -16.91
N THR A 128 -19.52 -17.63 -17.77
CA THR A 128 -20.68 -16.76 -17.95
C THR A 128 -21.27 -16.37 -16.58
N GLY A 129 -21.49 -15.08 -16.35
CA GLY A 129 -22.51 -14.59 -15.41
C GLY A 129 -22.05 -13.89 -14.15
N ALA A 130 -21.43 -12.71 -14.28
CA ALA A 130 -21.58 -11.60 -13.32
C ALA A 130 -21.04 -10.30 -13.96
N THR A 131 -21.99 -9.56 -14.52
CA THR A 131 -22.01 -8.15 -14.89
C THR A 131 -20.88 -7.24 -14.38
N ASP A 132 -20.26 -6.55 -15.34
CA ASP A 132 -19.96 -5.11 -15.38
C ASP A 132 -19.79 -4.39 -14.04
N LEU A 133 -18.54 -3.99 -13.74
CA LEU A 133 -18.21 -2.67 -13.18
C LEU A 133 -16.68 -2.51 -13.20
N TYR A 134 -16.23 -1.36 -13.70
CA TYR A 134 -14.84 -0.88 -13.77
C TYR A 134 -14.02 -1.22 -15.02
N SER A 135 -14.47 -0.71 -16.17
CA SER A 135 -13.59 -0.32 -17.27
C SER A 135 -13.85 1.15 -17.66
N ASN A 136 -13.26 2.07 -16.90
CA ASN A 136 -13.14 3.47 -17.30
C ASN A 136 -11.77 4.02 -16.87
N VAL A 137 -10.71 3.58 -17.56
CA VAL A 137 -9.56 4.44 -17.89
C VAL A 137 -8.98 3.94 -19.21
N TYR A 138 -9.53 4.40 -20.34
CA TYR A 138 -8.78 4.41 -21.60
C TYR A 138 -8.32 5.83 -21.89
N ILE A 139 -6.99 5.91 -22.00
CA ILE A 139 -6.18 7.02 -22.48
C ILE A 139 -6.73 7.49 -23.83
N LYS A 140 -7.12 8.76 -23.92
CA LYS A 140 -7.30 9.45 -25.20
C LYS A 140 -5.95 10.03 -25.60
N ASP A 141 -5.20 9.27 -26.38
CA ASP A 141 -4.25 9.84 -27.33
C ASP A 141 -4.92 9.89 -28.69
N LYS A 142 -5.08 11.11 -29.24
CA LYS A 142 -5.14 11.39 -30.68
C LYS A 142 -5.17 12.90 -30.91
N LYS A 143 -4.07 13.44 -31.42
CA LYS A 143 -3.95 13.85 -32.83
C LYS A 143 -2.49 14.01 -33.21
#